data_AF-A0A376SCA1-F1
#
_entry.id   AF-A0A376SCA1-F1
#
_cell.length_a   1.000
_cell.length_b   1.000
_cell.length_c   1.000
_cell.angle_alpha   90.00
_cell.angle_beta   90.00
_cell.angle_gamma   90.00
#
_symmetry.space_group_name_H-M   'P 1'
#
loop_
_entity.id
_entity.type
_entity.pdbx_description
1 polymer ?
#
loop_
_entity_poly.entity_id
_entity_poly.type
_entity_poly.pdbx_seq_one_letter_code
_entity_poly.pdbx_strand_id
1 'polypeptide(L)' 'MSWIERIKSNITPTRKASIPEGVWTKCDSCGQVLYRAELERNLEVCPKCDHHMRMTAR' A
#
# COMPACT_ATOMS: atom_id res chain seq x y z
N MET A 1 4.44 -40.56 17.01
CA MET A 1 3.92 -40.09 15.71
C MET A 1 3.07 -38.85 15.98
N SER A 2 3.68 -37.68 15.87
CA SER A 2 3.14 -36.44 16.39
C SER A 2 2.14 -35.85 15.41
N TRP A 3 0.89 -35.67 15.84
CA TRP A 3 -0.16 -34.99 15.05
C TRP A 3 0.34 -33.64 14.50
N ILE A 4 1.19 -32.93 15.26
CA ILE A 4 1.66 -31.59 14.93
C ILE A 4 2.39 -31.49 13.58
N GLU A 5 2.98 -32.59 13.11
CA GLU A 5 3.68 -32.65 11.82
C GLU A 5 2.71 -32.60 10.63
N ARG A 6 1.46 -33.09 10.80
CA ARG A 6 0.41 -33.05 9.76
C ARG A 6 -0.13 -31.64 9.49
N ILE A 7 0.03 -30.70 10.41
CA ILE A 7 -0.43 -29.32 10.23
C ILE A 7 0.54 -28.54 9.34
N LYS A 8 1.85 -28.77 9.51
CA LYS A 8 2.89 -28.09 8.70
C LYS A 8 2.88 -28.52 7.24
N SER A 9 2.49 -29.75 6.93
CA SER A 9 2.51 -30.29 5.57
C SER A 9 1.36 -29.82 4.68
N ASN A 10 0.32 -29.19 5.25
CA ASN A 10 -0.88 -28.76 4.52
C ASN A 10 -0.98 -27.24 4.31
N ILE A 11 0.04 -26.48 4.71
CA ILE A 11 0.13 -25.06 4.39
C ILE A 11 0.64 -24.96 2.95
N THR A 12 -0.28 -25.11 2.01
CA THR A 12 -0.06 -24.62 0.64
C THR A 12 0.11 -23.10 0.73
N PRO A 13 1.18 -22.52 0.16
CA PRO A 13 1.29 -21.08 0.07
C PRO A 13 0.19 -20.60 -0.86
N THR A 14 -0.94 -20.20 -0.29
CA THR A 14 -1.99 -19.45 -0.98
C THR A 14 -1.28 -18.32 -1.71
N ARG A 15 -1.35 -18.32 -3.04
CA ARG A 15 -0.78 -17.25 -3.86
C ARG A 15 -1.26 -15.94 -3.26
N LYS A 16 -0.32 -15.17 -2.68
CA LYS A 16 -0.63 -13.84 -2.14
C LYS A 16 -1.34 -13.10 -3.27
N ALA A 17 -2.60 -12.74 -3.06
CA ALA A 17 -3.34 -11.94 -4.02
C ALA A 17 -2.43 -10.78 -4.42
N SER A 18 -2.17 -10.61 -5.72
CA SER A 18 -1.34 -9.52 -6.24
C SER A 18 -2.10 -8.23 -5.99
N ILE A 19 -1.95 -7.68 -4.79
CA ILE A 19 -2.46 -6.36 -4.44
C ILE A 19 -1.81 -5.43 -5.46
N PRO A 20 -2.59 -4.72 -6.28
CA PRO A 20 -2.02 -3.77 -7.23
C PRO A 20 -1.21 -2.75 -6.43
N GLU A 21 0.10 -2.78 -6.59
CA GLU A 21 0.98 -1.81 -5.96
C GLU A 21 0.68 -0.42 -6.52
N GLY A 22 0.77 0.62 -5.67
CA GLY A 22 0.59 2.01 -6.09
C GLY A 22 -0.84 2.56 -6.01
N VAL A 23 -1.82 1.83 -5.46
CA VAL A 23 -3.17 2.38 -5.21
C VAL A 23 -3.15 3.41 -4.08
N TRP A 24 -2.32 3.17 -3.07
CA TRP A 24 -2.24 3.99 -1.86
C TRP A 24 -0.84 4.58 -1.71
N THR A 25 -0.75 5.82 -1.24
CA THR A 25 0.50 6.46 -0.86
C THR A 25 0.38 7.13 0.50
N LYS A 26 1.48 7.27 1.23
CA LYS A 26 1.49 7.93 2.53
C LYS A 26 1.97 9.38 2.37
N CYS A 27 1.30 10.32 3.04
CA CYS A 27 1.78 11.69 3.11
C CYS A 27 2.99 11.81 4.06
N ASP A 28 4.06 12.45 3.60
CA ASP A 28 5.28 12.66 4.40
C ASP A 28 5.09 13.65 5.56
N SER A 29 4.10 14.54 5.47
CA SER A 29 3.83 15.56 6.49
C SER A 29 2.87 15.07 7.58
N CYS A 30 1.67 14.60 7.22
CA CYS A 30 0.65 14.20 8.19
C CYS A 30 0.59 12.68 8.44
N GLY A 31 1.30 11.87 7.65
CA GLY A 31 1.30 10.41 7.78
C GLY A 31 0.02 9.71 7.31
N GLN A 32 -0.96 10.47 6.78
CA GLN A 32 -2.21 9.94 6.26
C GLN A 32 -1.98 9.05 5.03
N VAL A 33 -2.73 7.95 4.94
CA VAL A 33 -2.81 7.13 3.73
C VAL A 33 -3.78 7.79 2.75
N LEU A 34 -3.28 8.14 1.57
CA LEU A 34 -3.99 8.83 0.49
C LEU A 34 -4.16 7.90 -0.71
N TYR A 35 -5.24 8.09 -1.45
CA TYR A 35 -5.48 7.39 -2.71
C TYR A 35 -4.70 8.05 -3.84
N ARG A 36 -3.88 7.29 -4.58
CA ARG A 36 -2.94 7.84 -5.55
C ARG A 36 -3.63 8.60 -6.69
N ALA A 37 -4.77 8.13 -7.19
CA ALA A 37 -5.53 8.82 -8.22
C ALA A 37 -6.20 10.12 -7.73
N GLU A 38 -6.44 10.28 -6.43
CA GLU A 38 -6.89 11.55 -5.86
C GLU A 38 -5.73 12.53 -5.71
N LEU A 39 -4.57 12.03 -5.26
CA LEU A 39 -3.35 12.82 -5.13
C LEU A 39 -2.87 13.38 -6.49
N GLU A 40 -2.89 12.56 -7.55
CA GLU A 40 -2.55 13.00 -8.91
C GLU A 40 -3.51 14.07 -9.44
N ARG A 41 -4.82 13.94 -9.16
CA ARG A 41 -5.82 14.98 -9.51
C ARG A 41 -5.60 16.29 -8.76
N ASN A 42 -5.08 16.20 -7.54
CA ASN A 42 -4.73 17.35 -6.71
C ASN A 42 -3.28 17.83 -6.92
N LEU A 43 -2.63 17.46 -8.04
CA LEU A 43 -1.26 17.90 -8.39
C LEU A 43 -0.21 17.59 -7.29
N GLU A 44 -0.30 16.38 -6.71
CA GLU A 44 0.58 15.93 -5.63
C GLU A 44 0.47 16.79 -4.35
N VAL A 45 -0.69 17.42 -4.11
CA VAL A 45 -1.01 18.15 -2.87
C VAL A 45 -1.87 17.29 -1.95
N CYS A 46 -1.46 17.15 -0.70
CA CYS A 46 -2.21 16.41 0.31
C CYS A 46 -3.52 17.14 0.69
N PRO A 47 -4.70 16.52 0.52
CA PRO A 47 -5.99 17.17 0.82
C PRO A 47 -6.29 17.30 2.33
N LYS A 48 -5.41 16.81 3.21
CA LYS A 48 -5.60 16.84 4.67
C LYS A 48 -4.76 17.89 5.37
N CYS A 49 -3.58 18.19 4.86
CA CYS A 49 -2.65 19.13 5.48
C CYS A 49 -2.04 20.14 4.51
N ASP A 50 -2.51 20.18 3.25
CA ASP A 50 -2.04 21.06 2.18
C ASP A 50 -0.52 20.99 1.91
N HIS A 51 0.09 19.86 2.28
CA HIS A 51 1.50 19.61 2.02
C HIS A 51 1.72 19.21 0.56
N HIS A 52 2.67 19.87 -0.09
CA HIS A 52 3.09 19.57 -1.46
C HIS A 52 4.09 18.41 -1.45
N MET A 53 3.71 17.29 -2.05
CA MET A 53 4.58 16.12 -2.20
C MET A 53 5.52 16.30 -3.40
N ARG A 54 6.57 15.47 -3.45
CA ARG A 54 7.57 15.53 -4.52
C ARG A 54 6.97 15.08 -5.86
N MET A 55 6.85 16.01 -6.81
CA MET A 55 6.59 15.70 -8.21
C MET A 55 7.88 15.30 -8.94
N THR A 56 7.83 14.23 -9.73
CA THR A 56 8.89 13.91 -10.70
C THR A 56 8.71 14.74 -11.96
N ALA A 57 9.78 15.26 -12.54
CA ALA A 57 9.74 15.83 -13.89
C ALA A 57 9.35 14.73 -14.88
N ARG A 58 8.51 15.07 -15.87
CA ARG A 58 8.00 14.16 -16.89
C ARG A 58 9.01 13.92 -18.01
#